data_AF-A0A845SKW4-F1
#
_entry.id   AF-A0A845SKW4-F1
#
_cell.length_a   1.000
_cell.length_b   1.000
_cell.length_c   1.000
_cell.angle_alpha   90.00
_cell.angle_beta   90.00
_cell.angle_gamma   90.00
#
_symmetry.space_group_name_H-M   'P 1'
#
loop_
_entity.id
_entity.type
_entity.pdbx_description
1 polymer ?
#
loop_
_entity_poly.entity_id
_entity_poly.type
_entity_poly.pdbx_seq_one_letter_code
_entity_poly.pdbx_strand_id
1 'polypeptide(L)'
;MIKNKYSTDFANAALDEQGVAQHSGWAVAYCSHPVTREYLCATMEFLCAGVRLPAFSYGDKPVLPGKNMALVRSLDGAHWEAVADLRGQTAYRISDGVMIRIDFLTELPPSMTLLAPLKSTDLWDGDRWMDASLVTPHLPLAANLPLLLK
;
A
#
# COMPACT_ATOMS: atom_id res chain seq x y z
N MET A 1 42.42 -17.19 25.16
CA MET A 1 41.57 -18.08 24.33
C MET A 1 42.39 -18.53 23.13
N ILE A 2 42.45 -19.83 22.86
CA ILE A 2 43.12 -20.36 21.67
C ILE A 2 42.15 -20.20 20.51
N LYS A 3 42.48 -19.39 19.52
CA LYS A 3 41.75 -19.36 18.24
C LYS A 3 42.18 -20.59 17.45
N ASN A 4 41.26 -21.51 17.18
CA ASN A 4 41.54 -22.63 16.29
C ASN A 4 41.90 -22.10 14.89
N LYS A 5 42.91 -22.71 14.27
CA LYS A 5 43.38 -22.34 12.92
C LYS A 5 42.32 -22.57 11.84
N TYR A 6 41.42 -23.52 12.06
CA TYR A 6 40.36 -23.91 11.14
C TYR A 6 39.01 -23.76 11.83
N SER A 7 37.98 -23.42 11.06
CA SER A 7 36.58 -23.42 11.48
C SER A 7 35.74 -24.09 10.40
N THR A 8 34.72 -24.83 10.83
CA THR A 8 33.67 -25.41 9.97
C THR A 8 32.37 -24.61 10.09
N ASP A 9 32.41 -23.45 10.75
CA ASP A 9 31.24 -22.60 10.95
C ASP A 9 30.87 -21.93 9.63
N PHE A 10 29.57 -21.75 9.44
CA PHE A 10 29.05 -21.06 8.27
C PHE A 10 29.33 -19.56 8.40
N ALA A 11 29.94 -18.96 7.38
CA ALA A 11 30.22 -17.53 7.37
C ALA A 11 28.90 -16.76 7.19
N ASN A 12 28.49 -16.01 8.22
CA ASN A 12 27.37 -15.08 8.14
C ASN A 12 27.90 -13.66 7.98
N ALA A 13 27.23 -12.84 7.17
CA ALA A 13 27.55 -11.43 7.09
C ALA A 13 26.96 -10.70 8.31
N ALA A 14 27.74 -9.78 8.91
CA ALA A 14 27.20 -8.77 9.81
C ALA A 14 27.02 -7.47 9.04
N LEU A 15 25.81 -6.92 9.07
CA LEU A 15 25.48 -5.64 8.45
C LEU A 15 25.63 -4.50 9.47
N ASP A 16 26.09 -3.34 9.03
CA ASP A 16 25.99 -2.10 9.80
C ASP A 16 24.57 -1.47 9.71
N GLU A 17 24.39 -0.32 10.36
CA GLU A 17 23.12 0.41 10.36
C GLU A 17 22.71 0.90 8.95
N GLN A 18 23.65 0.98 8.02
CA GLN A 18 23.43 1.39 6.63
C GLN A 18 23.19 0.18 5.70
N GLY A 19 23.21 -1.04 6.25
CA GLY A 19 23.02 -2.30 5.54
C GLY A 19 24.23 -2.76 4.73
N VAL A 20 25.44 -2.31 5.08
CA VAL A 20 26.70 -2.70 4.44
C VAL A 20 27.32 -3.88 5.21
N ALA A 21 27.77 -4.91 4.48
CA ALA A 21 28.43 -6.06 5.07
C ALA A 21 29.83 -5.69 5.59
N GLN A 22 30.04 -5.85 6.90
CA GLN A 22 31.32 -5.60 7.57
C GLN A 22 32.34 -6.72 7.32
N HIS A 23 31.86 -7.92 6.98
CA HIS A 23 32.67 -9.05 6.54
C HIS A 23 31.85 -9.94 5.60
N SER A 24 32.54 -10.66 4.72
CA SER A 24 31.87 -11.52 3.73
C SER A 24 31.15 -12.69 4.40
N GLY A 25 29.95 -12.99 3.93
CA GLY A 25 29.15 -14.10 4.44
C GLY A 25 27.72 -14.09 3.93
N TRP A 26 26.93 -15.04 4.40
CA TRP A 26 25.52 -15.16 4.05
C TRP A 26 24.64 -14.31 4.96
N ALA A 27 23.60 -13.70 4.39
CA ALA A 27 22.57 -12.97 5.09
C ALA A 27 21.19 -13.31 4.53
N VAL A 28 20.17 -13.29 5.39
CA VAL A 28 18.78 -13.35 4.95
C VAL A 28 18.36 -11.95 4.51
N ALA A 29 17.80 -11.87 3.31
CA ALA A 29 17.28 -10.66 2.70
C ALA A 29 15.75 -10.78 2.57
N TYR A 30 15.00 -9.82 3.10
CA TYR A 30 13.55 -9.76 2.97
C TYR A 30 13.19 -8.80 1.84
N CYS A 31 12.63 -9.33 0.75
CA CYS A 31 12.47 -8.63 -0.52
C CYS A 31 11.07 -8.03 -0.65
N SER A 32 10.99 -6.84 -1.24
CA SER A 32 9.74 -6.13 -1.54
C SER A 32 9.60 -5.85 -3.03
N HIS A 33 8.37 -5.69 -3.50
CA HIS A 33 8.08 -5.22 -4.85
C HIS A 33 8.48 -3.74 -4.98
N PRO A 34 9.19 -3.34 -6.05
CA PRO A 34 9.79 -2.00 -6.15
C PRO A 34 8.78 -0.85 -6.24
N VAL A 35 7.53 -1.14 -6.67
CA VAL A 35 6.45 -0.15 -6.80
C VAL A 35 5.45 -0.22 -5.64
N THR A 36 4.76 -1.35 -5.46
CA THR A 36 3.77 -1.51 -4.38
C THR A 36 4.37 -1.61 -2.98
N ARG A 37 5.69 -1.84 -2.86
CA ARG A 37 6.41 -2.10 -1.61
C ARG A 37 5.97 -3.39 -0.91
N GLU A 38 5.10 -4.18 -1.53
CA GLU A 38 4.58 -5.43 -0.95
C GLU A 38 5.70 -6.42 -0.73
N TYR A 39 5.71 -7.05 0.45
CA TYR A 39 6.62 -8.14 0.74
C TYR A 39 6.41 -9.30 -0.25
N LEU A 40 7.50 -9.79 -0.83
CA LEU A 40 7.47 -10.89 -1.80
C LEU A 40 7.95 -12.19 -1.17
N CYS A 41 9.16 -12.18 -0.60
CA CYS A 41 9.83 -13.37 -0.13
C CYS A 41 11.03 -13.04 0.78
N ALA A 42 11.59 -14.09 1.37
CA ALA A 42 12.90 -14.05 1.99
C ALA A 42 13.87 -14.87 1.12
N THR A 43 15.05 -14.34 0.87
CA THR A 43 16.15 -15.01 0.14
C THR A 43 17.40 -15.09 1.02
N MET A 44 18.32 -15.99 0.66
CA MET A 44 19.64 -16.07 1.28
C MET A 44 20.66 -15.53 0.28
N GLU A 45 21.34 -14.45 0.65
CA GLU A 45 22.28 -13.74 -0.22
C GLU A 45 23.70 -13.86 0.34
N PHE A 46 24.68 -14.13 -0.53
CA PHE A 46 26.09 -14.02 -0.16
C PHE A 46 26.56 -12.60 -0.42
N LEU A 47 26.99 -11.92 0.63
CA LEU A 47 27.49 -10.56 0.58
C LEU A 47 29.00 -10.56 0.76
N CYS A 48 29.73 -9.90 -0.13
CA CYS A 48 31.14 -9.61 0.10
C CYS A 48 31.27 -8.42 1.07
N ALA A 49 32.37 -8.37 1.81
CA ALA A 49 32.69 -7.20 2.64
C ALA A 49 32.62 -5.90 1.81
N GLY A 50 31.97 -4.87 2.36
CA GLY A 50 31.73 -3.59 1.69
C GLY A 50 30.52 -3.56 0.75
N VAL A 51 29.84 -4.69 0.52
CA VAL A 51 28.64 -4.78 -0.33
C VAL A 51 27.38 -4.60 0.51
N ARG A 52 26.36 -3.94 -0.06
CA ARG A 52 25.04 -3.76 0.54
C ARG A 52 24.08 -4.86 0.12
N LEU A 53 22.98 -5.02 0.86
CA LEU A 53 21.86 -5.81 0.38
C LEU A 53 21.40 -5.37 -1.01
N PRO A 54 20.87 -6.30 -1.83
CA PRO A 54 20.23 -5.94 -3.09
C PRO A 54 19.19 -4.83 -2.90
N ALA A 55 18.96 -4.06 -3.96
CA ALA A 55 17.92 -3.04 -3.93
C ALA A 55 16.55 -3.68 -3.62
N PHE A 56 15.74 -2.98 -2.81
CA PHE A 56 14.42 -3.45 -2.36
C PHE A 56 14.46 -4.69 -1.46
N SER A 57 15.62 -4.99 -0.88
CA SER A 57 15.81 -6.00 0.16
C SER A 57 16.23 -5.38 1.48
N TYR A 58 15.80 -5.99 2.58
CA TYR A 58 16.03 -5.47 3.93
C TYR A 58 16.53 -6.56 4.87
N GLY A 59 17.33 -6.18 5.86
CA GLY A 59 17.88 -7.10 6.84
C GLY A 59 16.97 -7.34 8.05
N ASP A 60 16.02 -6.43 8.29
CA ASP A 60 15.06 -6.57 9.38
C ASP A 60 13.90 -7.50 8.98
N LYS A 61 13.69 -8.53 9.80
CA LYS A 61 12.64 -9.52 9.59
C LYS A 61 11.26 -8.89 9.80
N PRO A 62 10.32 -8.99 8.86
CA PRO A 62 8.97 -8.51 9.06
C PRO A 62 8.19 -9.35 10.06
N VAL A 63 7.21 -8.71 10.71
CA VAL A 63 6.13 -9.39 11.42
C VAL A 63 4.99 -9.65 10.41
N LEU A 64 4.48 -10.88 10.38
CA LEU A 64 3.38 -11.21 9.48
C LEU A 64 2.11 -10.45 9.89
N PRO A 65 1.39 -9.85 8.94
CA PRO A 65 0.21 -9.07 9.22
C PRO A 65 -0.98 -9.97 9.57
N GLY A 66 -2.01 -9.37 10.17
CA GLY A 66 -3.28 -10.05 10.47
C GLY A 66 -4.10 -10.36 9.21
N LYS A 67 -5.31 -10.90 9.42
CA LYS A 67 -6.25 -11.16 8.31
C LYS A 67 -6.66 -9.86 7.61
N ASN A 68 -6.83 -9.92 6.28
CA ASN A 68 -7.21 -8.79 5.41
C ASN A 68 -6.22 -7.60 5.44
N MET A 69 -4.95 -7.90 5.69
CA MET A 69 -3.87 -6.92 5.72
C MET A 69 -2.74 -7.41 4.82
N ALA A 70 -2.08 -6.48 4.15
CA ALA A 70 -0.86 -6.74 3.40
C ALA A 70 0.35 -6.17 4.14
N LEU A 71 1.49 -6.81 3.92
CA LEU A 71 2.77 -6.40 4.45
C LEU A 71 3.50 -5.58 3.39
N VAL A 72 3.83 -4.33 3.70
CA VAL A 72 4.56 -3.43 2.80
C VAL A 72 5.77 -2.83 3.50
N ARG A 73 6.79 -2.44 2.74
CA ARG A 73 7.86 -1.60 3.28
C ARG A 73 7.38 -0.15 3.39
N SER A 74 7.73 0.59 4.43
CA SER A 74 7.46 2.03 4.57
C SER A 74 8.01 2.87 3.42
N LEU A 75 7.43 4.05 3.18
CA LEU A 75 7.82 4.93 2.06
C LEU A 75 9.28 5.39 2.14
N ASP A 76 9.80 5.58 3.34
CA ASP A 76 11.20 5.92 3.60
C ASP A 76 12.13 4.70 3.63
N GLY A 77 11.59 3.48 3.50
CA GLY A 77 12.34 2.24 3.54
C GLY A 77 12.86 1.86 4.93
N ALA A 78 12.42 2.50 6.01
CA ALA A 78 12.94 2.29 7.36
C ALA A 78 12.36 1.08 8.10
N HIS A 79 11.10 0.69 7.83
CA HIS A 79 10.45 -0.39 8.56
C HIS A 79 9.34 -1.09 7.73
N TRP A 80 8.84 -2.21 8.23
CA TRP A 80 7.69 -2.91 7.66
C TRP A 80 6.38 -2.41 8.26
N GLU A 81 5.36 -2.24 7.42
CA GLU A 81 4.04 -1.74 7.76
C GLU A 81 2.97 -2.77 7.37
N ALA A 82 1.93 -2.88 8.20
CA ALA A 82 0.71 -3.61 7.84
C ALA A 82 -0.33 -2.60 7.34
N VAL A 83 -0.78 -2.76 6.09
CA VAL A 83 -1.81 -1.91 5.47
C VAL A 83 -3.05 -2.72 5.15
N ALA A 84 -4.21 -2.07 5.08
CA ALA A 84 -5.46 -2.73 4.71
C ALA A 84 -5.33 -3.35 3.31
N ASP A 85 -5.67 -4.64 3.19
CA ASP A 85 -5.76 -5.32 1.91
C ASP A 85 -7.21 -5.41 1.47
N LEU A 86 -7.58 -4.51 0.56
CA LEU A 86 -8.92 -4.44 0.01
C LEU A 86 -9.10 -5.33 -1.23
N ARG A 87 -8.05 -6.02 -1.68
CA ARG A 87 -8.14 -6.87 -2.88
C ARG A 87 -9.20 -7.94 -2.73
N GLY A 88 -9.89 -8.22 -3.83
CA GLY A 88 -11.01 -9.15 -3.86
C GLY A 88 -12.32 -8.59 -3.32
N GLN A 89 -12.31 -7.46 -2.60
CA GLN A 89 -13.52 -6.73 -2.21
C GLN A 89 -14.09 -5.93 -3.39
N THR A 90 -15.26 -5.35 -3.17
CA THR A 90 -15.97 -4.53 -4.14
C THR A 90 -16.01 -3.09 -3.65
N ALA A 91 -15.63 -2.15 -4.51
CA ALA A 91 -15.83 -0.73 -4.33
C ALA A 91 -16.83 -0.19 -5.35
N TYR A 92 -17.27 1.04 -5.13
CA TYR A 92 -18.20 1.76 -5.98
C TYR A 92 -17.62 3.13 -6.30
N ARG A 93 -17.65 3.52 -7.57
CA ARG A 93 -17.25 4.86 -7.98
C ARG A 93 -18.30 5.86 -7.54
N ILE A 94 -17.88 6.89 -6.81
CA ILE A 94 -18.75 7.88 -6.19
C ILE A 94 -19.59 8.67 -7.22
N SER A 95 -19.04 8.90 -8.41
CA SER A 95 -19.72 9.71 -9.44
C SER A 95 -20.96 9.06 -10.06
N ASP A 96 -21.05 7.73 -10.08
CA ASP A 96 -22.09 7.01 -10.81
C ASP A 96 -22.51 5.66 -10.20
N GLY A 97 -21.96 5.31 -9.03
CA GLY A 97 -22.28 4.07 -8.33
C GLY A 97 -21.78 2.80 -9.02
N VAL A 98 -20.93 2.91 -10.06
CA VAL A 98 -20.45 1.73 -10.78
C VAL A 98 -19.57 0.87 -9.89
N MET A 99 -19.89 -0.42 -9.86
CA MET A 99 -19.16 -1.45 -9.14
C MET A 99 -17.79 -1.72 -9.76
N ILE A 100 -16.75 -1.82 -8.93
CA ILE A 100 -15.39 -2.16 -9.33
C ILE A 100 -14.84 -3.20 -8.36
N ARG A 101 -14.28 -4.30 -8.90
CA ARG A 101 -13.51 -5.27 -8.11
C ARG A 101 -12.14 -4.67 -7.81
N ILE A 102 -11.74 -4.66 -6.55
CA ILE A 102 -10.40 -4.18 -6.18
C ILE A 102 -9.40 -5.30 -6.46
N ASP A 103 -8.38 -5.03 -7.25
CA ASP A 103 -7.28 -5.95 -7.58
C ASP A 103 -5.89 -5.36 -7.29
N PHE A 104 -5.83 -4.14 -6.74
CA PHE A 104 -4.60 -3.42 -6.44
C PHE A 104 -4.36 -3.28 -4.93
N LEU A 105 -3.08 -3.18 -4.56
CA LEU A 105 -2.63 -2.93 -3.20
C LEU A 105 -2.24 -1.46 -3.02
N THR A 106 -3.24 -0.59 -3.09
CA THR A 106 -3.09 0.83 -2.74
C THR A 106 -4.27 1.24 -1.88
N GLU A 107 -4.17 2.41 -1.25
CA GLU A 107 -5.34 3.02 -0.63
C GLU A 107 -6.46 3.16 -1.65
N LEU A 108 -7.71 3.04 -1.17
CA LEU A 108 -8.88 3.25 -2.00
C LEU A 108 -8.91 4.73 -2.43
N PRO A 109 -8.95 5.04 -3.73
CA PRO A 109 -8.96 6.43 -4.18
C PRO A 109 -10.16 7.20 -3.59
N PRO A 110 -10.03 8.51 -3.31
CA PRO A 110 -11.14 9.32 -2.78
C PRO A 110 -12.37 9.40 -3.71
N SER A 111 -12.25 8.99 -4.96
CA SER A 111 -13.34 8.87 -5.93
C SER A 111 -14.13 7.55 -5.80
N MET A 112 -13.78 6.70 -4.83
CA MET A 112 -14.40 5.41 -4.58
C MET A 112 -14.78 5.24 -3.11
N THR A 113 -15.76 4.38 -2.88
CA THR A 113 -16.24 4.00 -1.55
C THR A 113 -16.51 2.50 -1.50
N LEU A 114 -16.37 1.89 -0.32
CA LEU A 114 -16.81 0.51 -0.07
C LEU A 114 -18.32 0.42 0.20
N LEU A 115 -19.00 1.57 0.35
CA LEU A 115 -20.44 1.62 0.57
C LEU A 115 -21.16 1.40 -0.76
N ALA A 116 -22.03 0.40 -0.81
CA ALA A 116 -22.89 0.17 -1.97
C ALA A 116 -24.02 1.20 -2.02
N PRO A 117 -24.38 1.73 -3.20
CA PRO A 117 -25.64 2.45 -3.36
C PRO A 117 -26.82 1.49 -3.16
N LEU A 118 -27.93 1.98 -2.62
CA LEU A 118 -29.15 1.19 -2.48
C LEU A 118 -29.88 1.08 -3.83
N LYS A 119 -29.80 2.12 -4.65
CA LYS A 119 -30.35 2.20 -6.00
C LYS A 119 -29.30 2.71 -6.97
N SER A 120 -29.40 2.31 -8.24
CA SER A 120 -28.52 2.83 -9.31
C SER A 120 -28.65 4.34 -9.56
N THR A 121 -29.67 4.98 -8.97
CA THR A 121 -29.93 6.42 -9.09
C THR A 121 -29.47 7.22 -7.87
N ASP A 122 -28.95 6.58 -6.83
CA ASP A 122 -28.52 7.29 -5.63
C ASP A 122 -27.35 8.23 -5.94
N LEU A 123 -27.32 9.39 -5.26
CA LEU A 123 -26.29 10.41 -5.42
C LEU A 123 -25.43 10.46 -4.16
N TRP A 124 -24.13 10.69 -4.33
CA TRP A 124 -23.22 10.85 -3.20
C TRP A 124 -23.29 12.27 -2.63
N ASP A 125 -23.48 12.42 -1.32
CA ASP A 125 -23.55 13.72 -0.64
C ASP A 125 -22.22 14.21 -0.05
N GLY A 126 -21.18 13.37 -0.12
CA GLY A 126 -19.87 13.60 0.51
C GLY A 126 -19.51 12.51 1.52
N ASP A 127 -20.49 11.85 2.13
CA ASP A 127 -20.32 10.84 3.17
C ASP A 127 -21.10 9.55 2.90
N ARG A 128 -22.26 9.64 2.23
CA ARG A 128 -23.15 8.50 1.97
C ARG A 128 -23.93 8.63 0.66
N TRP A 129 -24.54 7.53 0.26
CA TRP A 129 -25.52 7.50 -0.82
C TRP A 129 -26.86 8.06 -0.34
N MET A 130 -27.41 8.99 -1.10
CA MET A 130 -28.69 9.64 -0.88
C MET A 130 -29.65 9.29 -2.00
N ASP A 131 -30.90 9.02 -1.65
CA ASP A 131 -31.96 8.84 -2.64
C ASP A 131 -32.12 10.13 -3.45
N ALA A 132 -31.89 10.07 -4.76
CA ALA A 132 -32.01 11.23 -5.64
C ALA A 132 -33.38 11.91 -5.58
N SER A 133 -34.45 11.19 -5.23
CA SER A 133 -35.78 11.77 -5.06
C SER A 133 -35.90 12.68 -3.83
N LEU A 134 -34.98 12.55 -2.86
CA LEU A 134 -34.92 13.38 -1.66
C LEU A 134 -33.98 14.59 -1.83
N VAL A 135 -33.21 14.64 -2.92
CA VAL A 135 -32.34 15.76 -3.24
C VAL A 135 -33.14 16.79 -4.02
N THR A 136 -33.49 17.91 -3.37
CA THR A 136 -34.09 19.04 -4.09
C THR A 136 -33.07 19.62 -5.07
N PRO A 137 -33.37 19.71 -6.38
CA PRO A 137 -32.49 20.41 -7.30
C PRO A 137 -32.43 21.87 -6.87
N HIS A 138 -31.25 22.36 -6.47
CA HIS A 138 -31.03 23.79 -6.41
C HIS A 138 -31.23 24.32 -7.83
N LEU A 139 -32.35 25.01 -8.09
CA LEU A 139 -32.51 25.78 -9.31
C LEU A 139 -31.31 26.73 -9.41
N PRO A 140 -30.63 26.84 -10.57
CA PRO A 140 -29.80 28.01 -10.80
C PRO A 140 -30.70 29.23 -10.65
N LEU A 141 -30.29 30.17 -9.80
CA LEU A 141 -30.96 31.46 -9.63
C LEU A 141 -31.16 32.06 -11.02
N ALA A 142 -32.41 32.05 -11.50
CA ALA A 142 -32.74 32.55 -12.83
C ALA A 142 -32.18 33.97 -12.93
N ALA A 143 -31.25 34.18 -13.86
CA ALA A 143 -30.73 35.49 -14.17
C ALA A 143 -31.91 36.42 -14.48
N ASN A 144 -31.95 37.55 -13.77
CA ASN A 144 -32.90 38.63 -13.97
C ASN A 144 -33.10 38.91 -15.47
N LEU A 145 -34.26 38.56 -16.02
CA LEU A 145 -34.79 39.26 -17.20
C LEU A 145 -35.37 40.58 -16.70
N PRO A 146 -34.87 41.75 -17.12
CA PRO A 146 -35.63 42.97 -16.93
C PRO A 146 -36.82 42.93 -17.90
N LEU A 147 -38.02 42.94 -17.33
CA LEU A 147 -39.24 43.39 -18.00
C LEU A 147 -39.00 44.78 -18.58
N LEU A 148 -39.03 44.91 -19.90
CA LEU A 148 -39.31 46.19 -20.56
C LEU A 148 -40.48 45.99 -21.52
N LEU A 149 -41.67 46.22 -20.96
CA LEU A 149 -42.78 46.80 -21.71
C LEU A 149 -42.36 48.22 -22.12
N LYS A 150 -42.33 48.48 -23.43
CA LYS A 150 -42.96 49.62 -24.11
C LYS A 150 -42.81 49.47 -25.62
#